data_AF-A0A955ED84-F1
#
_entry.id   AF-A0A955ED84-F1
#
_cell.length_a   1.000
_cell.length_b   1.000
_cell.length_c   1.000
_cell.angle_alpha   90.00
_cell.angle_beta   90.00
_cell.angle_gamma   90.00
#
_symmetry.space_group_name_H-M   'P 1'
#
loop_
_entity.id
_entity.type
_entity.pdbx_description
1 polymer ?
#
loop_
_entity_poly.entity_id
_entity_poly.type
_entity_poly.pdbx_seq_one_letter_code
_entity_poly.pdbx_strand_id
1 'polypeptide(L)'
;MAFKDFKQKQSVVVVYTGENKGKTSASIGLMCRALGRGQKVAYIQFIKHWEVGEHTFIKKIQPVFGKNLYFFRGGKGFYNAGELSEKSVSDESHKKAAEETFDIAQKSVSSGDYDVVICDEINNAVNDGLLPKTTIKELIDMRADETSLCLTGRNFPSEYLELVDIATDMTKLKHHFDDKFIANKGIDY
;
A
#
# COMPACT_ATOMS: atom_id res chain seq x y z
N MET A 1 2.07 37.06 -4.00
CA MET A 1 1.74 35.70 -3.52
C MET A 1 2.69 34.73 -4.22
N ALA A 2 3.43 33.93 -3.48
CA ALA A 2 4.63 33.22 -3.92
C ALA A 2 4.41 32.06 -4.93
N PHE A 3 3.18 31.87 -5.44
CA PHE A 3 2.82 30.70 -6.25
C PHE A 3 1.90 31.03 -7.44
N LYS A 4 1.99 32.24 -8.01
CA LYS A 4 1.08 32.67 -9.10
C LYS A 4 1.09 31.75 -10.33
N ASP A 5 2.19 31.06 -10.60
CA ASP A 5 2.36 30.20 -11.78
C ASP A 5 2.22 28.70 -11.47
N PHE A 6 1.89 28.32 -10.23
CA PHE A 6 1.76 26.93 -9.82
C PHE A 6 0.35 26.41 -10.07
N LYS A 7 0.23 25.19 -10.58
CA LYS A 7 -1.05 24.50 -10.80
C LYS A 7 -1.10 23.23 -9.96
N GLN A 8 -2.30 22.90 -9.49
CA GLN A 8 -2.55 21.63 -8.81
C GLN A 8 -2.69 20.52 -9.85
N LYS A 9 -2.13 19.34 -9.56
CA LYS A 9 -2.41 18.12 -10.35
C LYS A 9 -3.80 17.59 -10.03
N GLN A 10 -4.48 17.06 -11.03
CA GLN A 10 -5.83 16.49 -10.88
C GLN A 10 -5.82 15.25 -9.97
N SER A 11 -4.83 14.37 -10.16
CA SER A 11 -4.51 13.26 -9.28
C SER A 11 -2.98 13.08 -9.17
N VAL A 12 -2.53 12.28 -8.21
CA VAL A 12 -1.09 11.99 -8.01
C VAL A 12 -0.82 10.52 -7.73
N VAL A 13 0.39 10.07 -8.08
CA VAL A 13 0.96 8.80 -7.64
C VAL A 13 1.97 9.03 -6.51
N VAL A 14 1.75 8.34 -5.39
CA VAL A 14 2.55 8.42 -4.17
C VAL A 14 3.22 7.07 -3.92
N VAL A 15 4.49 7.07 -3.57
CA VAL A 15 5.25 5.88 -3.18
C VAL A 15 5.85 6.07 -1.81
N TYR A 16 5.55 5.15 -0.90
CA TYR A 16 6.27 5.01 0.38
C TYR A 16 7.12 3.73 0.35
N THR A 17 8.43 3.90 0.15
CA THR A 17 9.39 2.80 0.04
C THR A 17 10.50 2.88 1.09
N GLY A 18 11.58 2.12 0.92
CA GLY A 18 12.70 2.05 1.85
C GLY A 18 12.59 0.87 2.84
N GLU A 19 13.70 0.58 3.50
CA GLU A 19 13.88 -0.64 4.29
C GLU A 19 13.25 -0.59 5.69
N ASN A 20 12.64 0.52 6.10
CA ASN A 20 12.31 0.72 7.53
C ASN A 20 10.85 1.04 7.79
N LYS A 21 10.55 1.10 9.09
CA LYS A 21 9.24 1.44 9.64
C LYS A 21 8.78 2.79 9.11
N GLY A 22 7.49 2.88 8.78
CA GLY A 22 6.85 4.15 8.41
C GLY A 22 5.91 4.05 7.21
N LYS A 23 6.17 3.12 6.27
CA LYS A 23 5.46 3.00 4.99
C LYS A 23 3.95 2.79 5.15
N THR A 24 3.54 1.67 5.76
CA THR A 24 2.11 1.35 5.99
C THR A 24 1.43 2.35 6.94
N SER A 25 2.13 2.82 7.99
CA SER A 25 1.54 3.84 8.87
C SER A 25 1.31 5.17 8.14
N ALA A 26 2.18 5.54 7.20
CA ALA A 26 2.01 6.74 6.39
C ALA A 26 0.84 6.60 5.41
N SER A 27 0.66 5.43 4.78
CA SER A 27 -0.51 5.17 3.93
C SER A 27 -1.83 5.16 4.72
N ILE A 28 -1.85 4.68 5.96
CA ILE A 28 -3.01 4.82 6.86
C ILE A 28 -3.28 6.30 7.19
N GLY A 29 -2.22 7.09 7.45
CA GLY A 29 -2.35 8.54 7.61
C GLY A 29 -2.93 9.22 6.36
N LEU A 30 -2.54 8.80 5.17
CA LEU A 30 -3.09 9.26 3.89
C LEU A 30 -4.58 8.90 3.76
N MET A 31 -4.96 7.66 4.07
CA MET A 31 -6.37 7.23 4.11
C MET A 31 -7.19 8.12 5.06
N CYS A 32 -6.71 8.36 6.28
CA CYS A 32 -7.37 9.23 7.24
C CYS A 32 -7.55 10.65 6.70
N ARG A 33 -6.55 11.21 6.02
CA ARG A 33 -6.63 12.54 5.41
C ARG A 33 -7.69 12.60 4.30
N ALA A 34 -7.72 11.60 3.41
CA ALA A 34 -8.69 11.54 2.32
C ALA A 34 -10.13 11.40 2.86
N LEU A 35 -10.35 10.45 3.77
CA LEU A 35 -11.67 10.25 4.41
C LEU A 35 -12.14 11.50 5.17
N GLY A 36 -11.23 12.21 5.85
CA GLY A 36 -11.53 13.49 6.52
C GLY A 36 -11.93 14.62 5.58
N ARG A 37 -11.66 14.47 4.27
CA ARG A 37 -12.12 15.38 3.21
C ARG A 37 -13.38 14.87 2.49
N GLY A 38 -13.98 13.79 2.96
CA GLY A 38 -15.17 13.18 2.34
C GLY A 38 -14.87 12.37 1.09
N GLN A 39 -13.59 12.11 0.78
CA GLN A 39 -13.18 11.31 -0.36
C GLN A 39 -13.44 9.82 -0.14
N LYS A 40 -13.62 9.09 -1.24
CA LYS A 40 -13.75 7.64 -1.29
C LYS A 40 -12.37 7.00 -1.41
N VAL A 41 -12.09 6.04 -0.55
CA VAL A 41 -10.80 5.35 -0.46
C VAL A 41 -10.98 3.85 -0.62
N ALA A 42 -10.15 3.24 -1.47
CA ALA A 42 -9.92 1.80 -1.49
C ALA A 42 -8.56 1.50 -0.84
N TYR A 43 -8.56 0.70 0.23
CA TYR A 43 -7.35 0.26 0.93
C TYR A 43 -7.17 -1.24 0.72
N ILE A 44 -6.12 -1.64 0.00
CA ILE A 44 -5.90 -3.00 -0.52
C ILE A 44 -4.53 -3.49 -0.06
N GLN A 45 -4.47 -4.65 0.60
CA GLN A 45 -3.21 -5.19 1.17
C GLN A 45 -2.81 -6.51 0.50
N PHE A 46 -1.54 -6.63 0.11
CA PHE A 46 -1.05 -7.76 -0.70
C PHE A 46 -0.42 -8.91 0.11
N ILE A 47 0.04 -8.68 1.33
CA ILE A 47 0.82 -9.67 2.11
C ILE A 47 0.12 -10.12 3.40
N LYS A 48 -0.45 -9.17 4.17
CA LYS A 48 -0.85 -9.41 5.56
C LYS A 48 -2.05 -10.37 5.67
N HIS A 49 -1.82 -11.58 6.19
CA HIS A 49 -2.89 -12.55 6.45
C HIS A 49 -3.40 -12.53 7.90
N TRP A 50 -2.52 -12.25 8.87
CA TRP A 50 -2.88 -12.18 10.29
C TRP A 50 -3.58 -10.87 10.66
N GLU A 51 -4.23 -10.84 11.82
CA GLU A 51 -4.88 -9.64 12.34
C GLU A 51 -3.85 -8.69 12.96
N VAL A 52 -3.84 -7.42 12.54
CA VAL A 52 -3.03 -6.33 13.13
C VAL A 52 -3.92 -5.18 13.58
N GLY A 53 -3.37 -4.23 14.35
CA GLY A 53 -4.11 -3.09 14.89
C GLY A 53 -4.85 -2.28 13.83
N GLU A 54 -4.26 -2.09 12.65
CA GLU A 54 -4.87 -1.34 11.54
C GLU A 54 -6.13 -2.03 11.01
N HIS A 55 -6.15 -3.37 10.94
CA HIS A 55 -7.36 -4.10 10.52
C HIS A 55 -8.51 -3.88 11.51
N THR A 56 -8.20 -3.94 12.81
CA THR A 56 -9.19 -3.68 13.87
C THR A 56 -9.71 -2.25 13.79
N PHE A 57 -8.82 -1.28 13.55
CA PHE A 57 -9.20 0.12 13.39
C PHE A 57 -10.10 0.33 12.16
N ILE A 58 -9.69 -0.17 10.98
CA ILE A 58 -10.44 -0.04 9.73
C ILE A 58 -11.85 -0.62 9.89
N LYS A 59 -11.98 -1.84 10.44
CA LYS A 59 -13.29 -2.48 10.69
C LYS A 59 -14.21 -1.63 11.58
N LYS A 60 -13.66 -0.91 12.57
CA LYS A 60 -14.42 -0.04 13.46
C LYS A 60 -14.89 1.25 12.79
N ILE A 61 -14.08 1.82 11.89
CA ILE A 61 -14.41 3.08 11.22
C ILE A 61 -15.20 2.88 9.92
N GLN A 62 -15.15 1.70 9.31
CA GLN A 62 -15.85 1.41 8.06
C GLN A 62 -17.37 1.67 8.13
N PRO A 63 -18.11 1.35 9.22
CA PRO A 63 -19.51 1.76 9.35
C PRO A 63 -19.75 3.27 9.41
N VAL A 64 -18.76 4.05 9.87
CA VAL A 64 -18.83 5.52 9.96
C VAL A 64 -18.69 6.15 8.58
N PHE A 65 -17.76 5.66 7.77
CA PHE A 65 -17.51 6.17 6.42
C PHE A 65 -18.35 5.47 5.34
N GLY A 66 -18.98 4.33 5.66
CA GLY A 66 -19.83 3.56 4.77
C GLY A 66 -19.15 3.25 3.44
N LYS A 67 -19.81 3.60 2.33
CA LYS A 67 -19.30 3.40 0.97
C LYS A 67 -18.04 4.20 0.63
N ASN A 68 -17.64 5.16 1.47
CA ASN A 68 -16.42 5.94 1.24
C ASN A 68 -15.16 5.20 1.68
N LEU A 69 -15.27 4.05 2.38
CA LEU A 69 -14.12 3.24 2.72
C LEU A 69 -14.33 1.79 2.29
N TYR A 70 -13.63 1.39 1.23
CA TYR A 70 -13.48 0.01 0.84
C TYR A 70 -12.17 -0.56 1.39
N PHE A 71 -12.24 -1.71 2.04
CA PHE A 71 -11.07 -2.40 2.57
C PHE A 71 -11.01 -3.83 2.06
N PHE A 72 -9.88 -4.20 1.45
CA PHE A 72 -9.60 -5.55 0.99
C PHE A 72 -8.28 -6.05 1.56
N ARG A 73 -8.34 -7.17 2.27
CA ARG A 73 -7.15 -7.86 2.80
C ARG A 73 -6.89 -9.11 1.97
N GLY A 74 -5.87 -9.02 1.13
CA GLY A 74 -5.34 -10.12 0.34
C GLY A 74 -4.11 -10.77 0.96
N GLY A 75 -3.47 -11.65 0.20
CA GLY A 75 -2.26 -12.35 0.61
C GLY A 75 -2.48 -13.55 1.54
N LYS A 76 -1.41 -14.33 1.68
CA LYS A 76 -1.35 -15.55 2.51
C LYS A 76 -0.23 -15.50 3.55
N GLY A 77 0.23 -14.31 3.88
CA GLY A 77 1.33 -14.06 4.81
C GLY A 77 2.67 -13.90 4.10
N PHE A 78 3.75 -13.91 4.87
CA PHE A 78 5.09 -13.69 4.33
C PHE A 78 5.51 -14.82 3.38
N TYR A 79 6.12 -14.45 2.27
CA TYR A 79 6.70 -15.35 1.28
C TYR A 79 8.20 -15.08 1.19
N ASN A 80 9.03 -16.13 1.07
CA ASN A 80 10.49 -16.03 1.00
C ASN A 80 11.17 -15.14 2.08
N ALA A 81 10.58 -15.06 3.28
CA ALA A 81 11.06 -14.28 4.42
C ALA A 81 11.83 -15.12 5.46
N GLY A 82 12.48 -16.20 5.05
CA GLY A 82 13.24 -17.08 5.92
C GLY A 82 12.37 -17.79 6.97
N GLU A 83 12.68 -17.61 8.26
CA GLU A 83 11.91 -18.21 9.36
C GLU A 83 10.50 -17.65 9.48
N LEU A 84 10.25 -16.44 8.96
CA LEU A 84 8.95 -15.78 8.99
C LEU A 84 8.02 -16.25 7.86
N SER A 85 8.53 -17.01 6.88
CA SER A 85 7.72 -17.53 5.77
C SER A 85 6.60 -18.43 6.27
N GLU A 86 5.43 -18.34 5.64
CA GLU A 86 4.30 -19.23 5.92
C GLU A 86 4.51 -20.61 5.29
N LYS A 87 5.27 -21.46 5.96
CA LYS A 87 5.72 -22.78 5.45
C LYS A 87 4.59 -23.76 5.12
N SER A 88 3.38 -23.53 5.64
CA SER A 88 2.20 -24.36 5.34
C SER A 88 1.46 -23.95 4.06
N VAL A 89 1.85 -22.84 3.42
CA VAL A 89 1.23 -22.32 2.21
C VAL A 89 2.16 -22.61 1.02
N SER A 90 1.61 -23.12 -0.08
CA SER A 90 2.38 -23.34 -1.30
C SER A 90 2.66 -22.03 -2.04
N ASP A 91 3.77 -21.98 -2.77
CA ASP A 91 4.14 -20.88 -3.67
C ASP A 91 2.98 -20.50 -4.61
N GLU A 92 2.34 -21.50 -5.21
CA GLU A 92 1.18 -21.30 -6.08
C GLU A 92 0.01 -20.62 -5.36
N SER A 93 -0.22 -20.96 -4.09
CA SER A 93 -1.27 -20.30 -3.29
C SER A 93 -0.91 -18.87 -2.93
N HIS A 94 0.37 -18.54 -2.70
CA HIS A 94 0.80 -17.16 -2.49
C HIS A 94 0.61 -16.34 -3.76
N LYS A 95 1.07 -16.89 -4.91
CA LYS A 95 0.98 -16.25 -6.22
C LYS A 95 -0.47 -15.97 -6.60
N LYS A 96 -1.34 -16.98 -6.51
CA LYS A 96 -2.77 -16.83 -6.78
C LYS A 96 -3.43 -15.76 -5.91
N ALA A 97 -3.10 -15.72 -4.61
CA ALA A 97 -3.64 -14.69 -3.72
C ALA A 97 -3.15 -13.28 -4.10
N ALA A 98 -1.90 -13.14 -4.56
CA ALA A 98 -1.38 -11.88 -5.04
C ALA A 98 -2.06 -11.43 -6.34
N GLU A 99 -2.29 -12.35 -7.29
CA GLU A 99 -3.03 -12.11 -8.54
C GLU A 99 -4.48 -11.69 -8.26
N GLU A 100 -5.19 -12.40 -7.39
CA GLU A 100 -6.55 -12.03 -6.97
C GLU A 100 -6.60 -10.64 -6.33
N THR A 101 -5.59 -10.30 -5.52
CA THR A 101 -5.49 -8.97 -4.90
C THR A 101 -5.19 -7.90 -5.94
N PHE A 102 -4.37 -8.22 -6.93
CA PHE A 102 -4.06 -7.35 -8.05
C PHE A 102 -5.30 -7.04 -8.88
N ASP A 103 -6.14 -8.02 -9.18
CA ASP A 103 -7.41 -7.81 -9.89
C ASP A 103 -8.30 -6.79 -9.17
N ILE A 104 -8.36 -6.85 -7.83
CA ILE A 104 -9.11 -5.88 -7.01
C ILE A 104 -8.48 -4.48 -7.12
N ALA A 105 -7.15 -4.38 -7.11
CA ALA A 105 -6.45 -3.12 -7.29
C ALA A 105 -6.66 -2.52 -8.69
N GLN A 106 -6.57 -3.32 -9.75
CA GLN A 106 -6.81 -2.89 -11.13
C GLN A 106 -8.23 -2.34 -11.29
N LYS A 107 -9.25 -3.07 -10.81
CA LYS A 107 -10.64 -2.62 -10.85
C LYS A 107 -10.83 -1.31 -10.06
N SER A 108 -10.26 -1.25 -8.85
CA SER A 108 -10.40 -0.05 -8.00
C SER A 108 -9.76 1.18 -8.66
N VAL A 109 -8.56 1.04 -9.21
CA VAL A 109 -7.81 2.18 -9.78
C VAL A 109 -8.38 2.68 -11.10
N SER A 110 -8.99 1.80 -11.90
CA SER A 110 -9.53 2.13 -13.23
C SER A 110 -11.02 2.53 -13.23
N SER A 111 -11.77 2.16 -12.19
CA SER A 111 -13.23 2.42 -12.12
C SER A 111 -13.64 3.89 -12.12
N GLY A 112 -12.78 4.78 -11.60
CA GLY A 112 -13.16 6.16 -11.29
C GLY A 112 -14.07 6.30 -10.06
N ASP A 113 -14.36 5.21 -9.35
CA ASP A 113 -15.24 5.22 -8.17
C ASP A 113 -14.54 5.74 -6.91
N TYR A 114 -13.20 5.74 -6.89
CA TYR A 114 -12.38 6.09 -5.74
C TYR A 114 -11.49 7.29 -6.05
N ASP A 115 -11.45 8.26 -5.12
CA ASP A 115 -10.53 9.39 -5.19
C ASP A 115 -9.09 8.96 -4.85
N VAL A 116 -8.94 7.96 -3.95
CA VAL A 116 -7.63 7.43 -3.54
C VAL A 116 -7.66 5.91 -3.47
N VAL A 117 -6.74 5.26 -4.17
CA VAL A 117 -6.49 3.81 -4.07
C VAL A 117 -5.13 3.60 -3.43
N ILE A 118 -5.08 2.79 -2.37
CA ILE A 118 -3.87 2.47 -1.63
C ILE A 118 -3.60 0.97 -1.79
N CYS A 119 -2.46 0.64 -2.40
CA CYS A 119 -1.95 -0.71 -2.54
C CYS A 119 -0.78 -0.90 -1.57
N ASP A 120 -1.09 -1.42 -0.39
CA ASP A 120 -0.14 -1.64 0.69
C ASP A 120 0.62 -2.95 0.50
N GLU A 121 1.95 -2.89 0.61
CA GLU A 121 2.92 -3.98 0.43
C GLU A 121 2.96 -4.60 -0.97
N ILE A 122 2.41 -3.91 -1.99
CA ILE A 122 2.50 -4.36 -3.39
C ILE A 122 3.95 -4.42 -3.89
N ASN A 123 4.83 -3.51 -3.44
CA ASN A 123 6.23 -3.56 -3.84
C ASN A 123 6.88 -4.86 -3.34
N ASN A 124 6.55 -5.32 -2.13
CA ASN A 124 7.07 -6.60 -1.63
C ASN A 124 6.53 -7.76 -2.46
N ALA A 125 5.24 -7.79 -2.79
CA ALA A 125 4.68 -8.85 -3.64
C ALA A 125 5.40 -8.95 -5.00
N VAL A 126 5.79 -7.82 -5.58
CA VAL A 126 6.60 -7.78 -6.81
C VAL A 126 8.04 -8.27 -6.56
N ASN A 127 8.69 -7.77 -5.52
CA ASN A 127 10.08 -8.13 -5.20
C ASN A 127 10.25 -9.60 -4.82
N ASP A 128 9.25 -10.17 -4.16
CA ASP A 128 9.24 -11.58 -3.77
C ASP A 128 8.85 -12.50 -4.96
N GLY A 129 8.56 -11.94 -6.13
CA GLY A 129 8.24 -12.68 -7.36
C GLY A 129 6.81 -13.22 -7.43
N LEU A 130 5.91 -12.78 -6.54
CA LEU A 130 4.49 -13.15 -6.57
C LEU A 130 3.73 -12.44 -7.69
N LEU A 131 4.20 -11.26 -8.09
CA LEU A 131 3.66 -10.48 -9.21
C LEU A 131 4.78 -10.05 -10.15
N PRO A 132 4.53 -9.93 -11.46
CA PRO A 132 5.51 -9.40 -12.39
C PRO A 132 5.80 -7.92 -12.08
N LYS A 133 7.03 -7.47 -12.34
CA LYS A 133 7.41 -6.07 -12.13
C LYS A 133 6.52 -5.07 -12.88
N THR A 134 6.01 -5.46 -14.04
CA THR A 134 5.12 -4.64 -14.89
C THR A 134 3.83 -4.26 -14.19
N THR A 135 3.36 -5.03 -13.21
CA THR A 135 2.17 -4.75 -12.38
C THR A 135 2.18 -3.33 -11.81
N ILE A 136 3.33 -2.83 -11.35
CA ILE A 136 3.44 -1.47 -10.82
C ILE A 136 3.11 -0.43 -11.90
N LYS A 137 3.73 -0.58 -13.08
CA LYS A 137 3.50 0.33 -14.21
C LYS A 137 2.05 0.25 -14.68
N GLU A 138 1.50 -0.96 -14.76
CA GLU A 138 0.11 -1.18 -15.16
C GLU A 138 -0.87 -0.40 -14.27
N LEU A 139 -0.74 -0.45 -12.94
CA LEU A 139 -1.62 0.34 -12.05
C LEU A 139 -1.48 1.85 -12.25
N ILE A 140 -0.26 2.32 -12.51
CA ILE A 140 -0.01 3.74 -12.77
C ILE A 140 -0.70 4.18 -14.06
N ASP A 141 -0.59 3.38 -15.12
CA ASP A 141 -1.14 3.69 -16.44
C ASP A 141 -2.67 3.56 -16.51
N MET A 142 -3.26 2.55 -15.86
CA MET A 142 -4.71 2.28 -15.91
C MET A 142 -5.55 3.17 -14.99
N ARG A 143 -4.90 3.99 -14.19
CA ARG A 143 -5.57 4.84 -13.20
C ARG A 143 -6.48 5.85 -13.89
N ALA A 144 -7.72 5.96 -13.40
CA ALA A 144 -8.64 7.00 -13.83
C ALA A 144 -8.08 8.40 -13.52
N ASP A 145 -8.39 9.39 -14.36
CA ASP A 145 -7.76 10.73 -14.31
C ASP A 145 -7.83 11.41 -12.94
N GLU A 146 -8.92 11.21 -12.19
CA GLU A 146 -9.16 11.83 -10.87
C GLU A 146 -8.76 10.93 -9.69
N THR A 147 -8.37 9.68 -9.94
CA THR A 147 -7.96 8.75 -8.90
C THR A 147 -6.49 8.96 -8.58
N SER A 148 -6.16 9.20 -7.31
CA SER A 148 -4.78 9.16 -6.83
C SER A 148 -4.41 7.75 -6.39
N LEU A 149 -3.14 7.36 -6.56
CA LEU A 149 -2.65 6.02 -6.24
C LEU A 149 -1.52 6.10 -5.22
N CYS A 150 -1.56 5.27 -4.18
CA CYS A 150 -0.47 5.10 -3.22
C CYS A 150 0.05 3.67 -3.26
N LEU A 151 1.37 3.52 -3.45
CA LEU A 151 2.05 2.22 -3.45
C LEU A 151 3.00 2.15 -2.24
N THR A 152 2.99 1.05 -1.51
CA THR A 152 3.90 0.85 -0.38
C THR A 152 4.69 -0.45 -0.48
N GLY A 153 5.80 -0.49 0.26
CA GLY A 153 6.65 -1.67 0.42
C GLY A 153 8.10 -1.36 0.07
N ARG A 154 8.98 -2.30 0.39
CA ARG A 154 10.43 -2.20 0.16
C ARG A 154 10.76 -2.15 -1.33
N ASN A 155 11.95 -1.65 -1.67
CA ASN A 155 12.54 -1.67 -3.01
C ASN A 155 11.56 -1.35 -4.15
N PHE A 156 10.97 -0.15 -4.15
CA PHE A 156 10.20 0.32 -5.32
C PHE A 156 11.12 0.36 -6.56
N PRO A 157 10.68 -0.13 -7.73
CA PRO A 157 11.53 -0.17 -8.93
C PRO A 157 11.97 1.24 -9.36
N SER A 158 13.28 1.51 -9.29
CA SER A 158 13.83 2.86 -9.55
C SER A 158 13.55 3.38 -10.96
N GLU A 159 13.45 2.47 -11.94
CA GLU A 159 13.10 2.80 -13.33
C GLU A 159 11.68 3.36 -13.50
N TYR A 160 10.79 3.19 -12.50
CA TYR A 160 9.44 3.74 -12.51
C TYR A 160 9.31 5.03 -11.69
N LEU A 161 10.41 5.56 -11.12
CA LEU A 161 10.36 6.82 -10.36
C LEU A 161 9.90 8.02 -11.19
N GLU A 162 10.28 8.07 -12.47
CA GLU A 162 9.83 9.12 -13.41
C GLU A 162 8.31 9.08 -13.67
N LEU A 163 7.63 7.99 -13.31
CA LEU A 163 6.19 7.81 -13.49
C LEU A 163 5.38 8.24 -12.26
N VAL A 164 6.04 8.65 -11.16
CA VAL A 164 5.37 8.99 -9.90
C VAL A 164 5.58 10.45 -9.52
N ASP A 165 4.64 11.02 -8.77
CA ASP A 165 4.65 12.44 -8.39
C ASP A 165 5.37 12.66 -7.06
N ILE A 166 5.22 11.70 -6.13
CA ILE A 166 5.79 11.77 -4.78
C ILE A 166 6.39 10.41 -4.47
N ALA A 167 7.68 10.38 -4.15
CA ALA A 167 8.34 9.21 -3.60
C ALA A 167 9.04 9.58 -2.29
N THR A 168 8.88 8.75 -1.27
CA THR A 168 9.58 8.89 0.01
C THR A 168 10.24 7.57 0.38
N ASP A 169 11.55 7.63 0.60
CA ASP A 169 12.33 6.52 1.15
C ASP A 169 12.34 6.63 2.68
N MET A 170 11.75 5.63 3.35
CA MET A 170 11.81 5.46 4.79
C MET A 170 13.17 4.86 5.17
N THR A 171 14.19 5.70 5.17
CA THR A 171 15.57 5.35 5.51
C THR A 171 15.77 5.21 7.03
N LYS A 172 16.51 4.17 7.48
CA LYS A 172 16.79 3.96 8.90
C LYS A 172 17.74 5.05 9.42
N LEU A 173 17.30 5.81 10.41
CA LEU A 173 18.22 6.57 11.27
C LEU A 173 18.54 5.81 12.56
N LYS A 174 17.51 5.19 13.15
CA LYS A 174 17.61 4.31 14.32
C LYS A 174 16.40 3.37 14.36
N HIS A 175 16.59 2.13 14.78
CA HIS A 175 15.50 1.22 15.10
C HIS A 175 15.86 0.39 16.35
N HIS A 176 14.94 0.24 17.30
CA HIS A 176 15.21 -0.48 18.57
C HIS A 176 15.51 -1.97 18.36
N PHE A 177 15.14 -2.53 17.21
CA PHE A 177 15.55 -3.87 16.79
C PHE A 177 17.08 -4.02 16.66
N ASP A 178 17.79 -2.95 16.28
CA ASP A 178 19.27 -2.97 16.23
C ASP A 178 19.87 -3.14 17.63
N ASP A 179 19.17 -2.64 18.65
CA ASP A 179 19.50 -2.80 20.07
C ASP A 179 18.94 -4.13 20.64
N LYS A 180 18.50 -5.06 19.78
CA LYS A 180 17.90 -6.38 20.11
C LYS A 180 16.59 -6.33 20.90
N PHE A 181 15.87 -5.21 20.85
CA PHE A 181 14.50 -5.14 21.35
C PHE A 181 13.50 -5.63 20.30
N ILE A 182 12.45 -6.31 20.76
CA ILE A 182 11.37 -6.81 19.90
C ILE A 182 10.26 -5.76 19.71
N ALA A 183 9.36 -6.03 18.77
CA ALA A 183 8.23 -5.18 18.40
C ALA A 183 7.30 -4.85 19.59
N ASN A 184 6.83 -3.61 19.64
CA ASN A 184 5.89 -3.10 20.64
C ASN A 184 4.46 -3.02 20.07
N LYS A 185 3.50 -3.60 20.80
CA LYS A 185 2.08 -3.51 20.46
C LYS A 185 1.60 -2.05 20.45
N GLY A 186 0.88 -1.65 19.41
CA GLY A 186 0.39 -0.30 19.19
C GLY A 186 1.42 0.65 18.56
N ILE A 187 2.67 0.21 18.40
CA ILE A 187 3.74 0.98 17.74
C ILE A 187 4.17 0.29 16.44
N ASP A 188 4.42 -1.02 16.51
CA ASP A 188 4.93 -1.83 15.40
C ASP A 188 3.85 -2.74 14.79
N TYR A 189 2.79 -3.07 15.55
CA TYR A 189 1.62 -3.84 15.11
C TYR A 189 0.38 -3.64 15.99
#